data_AF-A0A167LDI8-F1
#
_entry.id   AF-A0A167LDI8-F1
#
_cell.length_a   1.000
_cell.length_b   1.000
_cell.length_c   1.000
_cell.angle_alpha   90.00
_cell.angle_beta   90.00
_cell.angle_gamma   90.00
#
_symmetry.space_group_name_H-M   'P 1'
#
loop_
_entity.id
_entity.type
_entity.pdbx_description
1 polymer ?
#
loop_
_entity_poly.entity_id
_entity_poly.type
_entity_poly.pdbx_seq_one_letter_code
_entity_poly.pdbx_strand_id
1 'polypeptide(L)'
;MQLPLCFAILALVSILTINQAHATGQNTISKKEAVQLATTKQPGKTLKISLEGDYFIVRILQSDGRIVDVKVHKITGEVKKD
;
A
#
# COMPACT_ATOMS: atom_id res chain seq x y z
N MET A 1 37.47 9.04 -38.62
CA MET A 1 36.80 9.15 -37.32
C MET A 1 35.35 8.68 -37.49
N GLN A 2 35.11 7.42 -37.11
CA GLN A 2 33.87 6.74 -36.68
C GLN A 2 32.49 7.15 -37.23
N LEU A 3 31.94 6.27 -38.07
CA LEU A 3 30.56 5.70 -37.96
C LEU A 3 30.58 4.60 -36.86
N PRO A 4 29.47 4.00 -36.34
CA PRO A 4 28.05 4.24 -36.59
C PRO A 4 27.12 4.16 -35.33
N LEU A 5 25.86 4.53 -35.57
CA LEU A 5 24.61 3.90 -35.11
C LEU A 5 24.73 2.58 -34.28
N CYS A 6 24.03 2.56 -33.13
CA CYS A 6 23.55 1.42 -32.29
C CYS A 6 24.23 1.19 -30.91
N PHE A 7 23.36 0.91 -29.91
CA PHE A 7 23.60 0.47 -28.51
C PHE A 7 24.07 1.56 -27.53
N ALA A 8 23.38 1.91 -26.44
CA ALA A 8 22.45 1.18 -25.58
C ALA A 8 21.45 2.20 -24.97
N ILE A 9 20.13 2.02 -25.03
CA ILE A 9 19.35 1.18 -24.10
C ILE A 9 19.92 1.24 -22.68
N LEU A 10 19.58 2.28 -21.90
CA LEU A 10 19.27 2.09 -20.48
C LEU A 10 18.53 3.30 -19.88
N ALA A 11 17.36 3.00 -19.33
CA ALA A 11 16.76 3.62 -18.16
C ALA A 11 16.40 5.12 -18.21
N LEU A 12 15.14 5.43 -18.58
CA LEU A 12 14.21 6.00 -17.60
C LEU A 12 12.73 5.91 -18.04
N VAL A 13 12.25 4.70 -18.34
CA VAL A 13 10.82 4.39 -18.18
C VAL A 13 10.62 3.98 -16.73
N SER A 14 10.09 4.89 -15.92
CA SER A 14 9.46 4.64 -14.61
C SER A 14 8.99 5.99 -14.04
N ILE A 15 7.76 6.28 -13.66
CA ILE A 15 6.50 5.54 -13.55
C ILE A 15 5.42 6.63 -13.70
N LEU A 16 4.53 6.49 -14.69
CA LEU A 16 3.20 7.08 -14.60
C LEU A 16 2.41 6.21 -13.60
N THR A 17 1.97 6.74 -12.46
CA THR A 17 0.73 6.30 -11.76
C THR A 17 0.38 7.22 -10.59
N ILE A 18 -0.43 8.22 -10.93
CA ILE A 18 -1.61 8.76 -10.23
C ILE A 18 -1.93 8.13 -8.85
N ASN A 19 -2.11 8.98 -7.83
CA ASN A 19 -3.30 8.88 -6.97
C ASN A 19 -3.85 10.27 -6.67
N GLN A 20 -4.99 10.55 -7.29
CA GLN A 20 -5.91 11.62 -6.95
C GLN A 20 -6.35 11.43 -5.49
N ALA A 21 -5.97 12.37 -4.62
CA ALA A 21 -6.60 12.51 -3.31
C ALA A 21 -7.98 13.16 -3.51
N HIS A 22 -8.95 12.36 -3.97
CA HIS A 22 -10.35 12.74 -3.90
C HIS A 22 -10.87 12.29 -2.54
N ALA A 23 -11.00 13.24 -1.61
CA ALA A 23 -11.73 13.03 -0.36
C ALA A 23 -12.82 14.11 -0.26
N THR A 24 -13.95 13.83 -0.93
CA THR A 24 -15.21 14.50 -0.63
C THR A 24 -15.89 13.72 0.48
N GLY A 25 -16.04 14.34 1.65
CA GLY A 25 -16.98 13.91 2.70
C GLY A 25 -16.41 12.96 3.75
N GLN A 26 -16.25 13.51 4.97
CA GLN A 26 -15.85 12.85 6.22
C GLN A 26 -14.37 12.44 6.31
N ASN A 27 -13.71 12.96 7.34
CA ASN A 27 -12.30 12.77 7.68
C ASN A 27 -12.04 11.33 8.20
N THR A 28 -12.37 10.33 7.38
CA THR A 28 -12.18 8.91 7.66
C THR A 28 -11.29 8.32 6.58
N ILE A 29 -10.31 7.53 6.99
CA ILE A 29 -9.42 6.85 6.05
C ILE A 29 -10.19 5.81 5.23
N SER A 30 -9.88 5.75 3.95
CA SER A 30 -10.42 4.76 3.04
C SER A 30 -9.79 3.38 3.27
N LYS A 31 -10.44 2.32 2.78
CA LYS A 31 -9.89 0.94 2.82
C LYS A 31 -8.50 0.86 2.17
N LYS A 32 -8.28 1.63 1.10
CA LYS A 32 -7.01 1.65 0.37
C LYS A 32 -5.90 2.28 1.21
N GLU A 33 -6.18 3.39 1.88
CA GLU A 33 -5.26 4.04 2.80
C GLU A 33 -4.94 3.14 3.99
N ALA A 34 -5.94 2.46 4.55
CA ALA A 34 -5.73 1.50 5.63
C ALA A 34 -4.76 0.37 5.22
N VAL A 35 -4.87 -0.14 3.99
CA VAL A 35 -3.93 -1.12 3.45
C VAL A 35 -2.53 -0.55 3.31
N GLN A 36 -2.40 0.68 2.79
CA GLN A 36 -1.10 1.32 2.64
C GLN A 36 -0.43 1.55 4.00
N LEU A 37 -1.18 2.01 5.01
CA LEU A 37 -0.68 2.18 6.37
C LEU A 37 -0.26 0.84 6.99
N ALA A 38 -1.09 -0.20 6.85
CA ALA A 38 -0.79 -1.53 7.37
C ALA A 38 0.43 -2.15 6.69
N THR A 39 0.53 -2.08 5.36
CA THR A 39 1.65 -2.64 4.57
C THR A 39 2.95 -1.87 4.75
N THR A 40 2.88 -0.56 5.02
CA THR A 40 4.04 0.27 5.37
C THR A 40 4.64 -0.13 6.72
N LYS A 41 3.79 -0.45 7.70
CA LYS A 41 4.24 -0.92 9.03
C LYS A 41 4.61 -2.40 9.03
N GLN A 42 3.97 -3.19 8.17
CA GLN A 42 4.18 -4.61 8.07
C GLN A 42 4.20 -5.06 6.60
N PRO A 43 5.38 -5.19 5.98
CA PRO A 43 5.49 -5.57 4.59
C PRO A 43 4.96 -7.00 4.38
N GLY A 44 4.23 -7.18 3.29
CA GLY A 44 3.66 -8.47 2.89
C GLY A 44 2.52 -8.30 1.90
N LYS A 45 1.89 -9.43 1.54
CA LYS A 45 0.74 -9.46 0.62
C LYS A 45 -0.56 -9.38 1.42
N THR A 46 -1.36 -8.35 1.17
CA THR A 46 -2.71 -8.28 1.76
C THR A 46 -3.60 -9.38 1.19
N LEU A 47 -4.18 -10.18 2.08
CA LEU A 47 -5.10 -11.26 1.74
C LEU A 47 -6.56 -10.81 1.83
N LYS A 48 -6.91 -10.11 2.92
CA LYS A 48 -8.29 -9.69 3.21
C LYS A 48 -8.27 -8.38 3.98
N ILE A 49 -9.30 -7.56 3.73
CA ILE A 49 -9.58 -6.35 4.49
C ILE A 49 -11.00 -6.45 4.99
N SER A 50 -11.23 -6.17 6.27
CA SER A 50 -12.55 -6.15 6.88
C SER A 50 -12.70 -4.91 7.74
N LEU A 51 -13.91 -4.39 7.89
CA LEU A 51 -14.21 -3.28 8.78
C LEU A 51 -14.91 -3.85 10.00
N GLU A 52 -14.32 -3.64 11.17
CA GLU A 52 -14.81 -4.11 12.45
C GLU A 52 -14.88 -2.93 13.42
N GLY A 53 -16.09 -2.41 13.64
CA GLY A 53 -16.32 -1.19 14.41
C GLY A 53 -15.57 0.02 13.84
N ASP A 54 -14.62 0.54 14.61
CA ASP A 54 -13.78 1.68 14.24
C ASP A 54 -12.44 1.28 13.62
N TYR A 55 -12.21 -0.01 13.34
CA TYR A 55 -10.95 -0.51 12.82
C TYR A 55 -11.09 -1.23 11.49
N PHE A 56 -10.17 -0.97 10.57
CA PHE A 56 -9.92 -1.83 9.43
C PHE A 56 -8.95 -2.94 9.85
N ILE A 57 -9.40 -4.18 9.76
CA ILE A 57 -8.57 -5.37 9.95
C ILE A 57 -7.96 -5.74 8.59
N VAL A 58 -6.66 -5.60 8.46
CA VAL A 58 -5.90 -5.94 7.25
C VAL A 58 -5.08 -7.20 7.54
N ARG A 59 -5.46 -8.30 6.88
CA ARG A 59 -4.75 -9.57 6.96
C ARG A 59 -3.61 -9.60 5.97
N ILE A 60 -2.38 -9.79 6.43
CA ILE A 60 -1.16 -9.73 5.62
C ILE A 60 -0.42 -11.06 5.71
N LEU A 61 -0.13 -11.65 4.54
CA LEU A 61 0.80 -12.75 4.37
C LEU A 61 2.22 -12.19 4.30
N GLN A 62 3.05 -12.54 5.28
CA GLN A 62 4.45 -12.18 5.32
C GLN A 62 5.28 -13.11 4.42
N SER A 63 6.50 -12.68 4.08
CA SER A 63 7.42 -13.44 3.23
C SER A 63 7.89 -14.76 3.86
N ASP A 64 7.79 -14.89 5.18
CA ASP A 64 8.09 -16.12 5.93
C ASP A 64 6.90 -17.10 5.99
N GLY A 65 5.79 -16.77 5.32
CA GLY A 65 4.58 -17.59 5.29
C GLY A 65 3.64 -17.37 6.47
N ARG A 66 3.99 -16.51 7.44
CA ARG A 66 3.09 -16.17 8.56
C ARG A 66 1.98 -15.23 8.10
N ILE A 67 0.83 -15.36 8.74
CA ILE A 67 -0.31 -14.47 8.55
C ILE A 67 -0.42 -13.62 9.80
N VAL A 68 -0.46 -12.29 9.62
CA VAL A 68 -0.66 -11.33 10.71
C VAL A 68 -1.86 -10.46 10.41
N ASP A 69 -2.63 -10.16 11.43
CA ASP A 69 -3.77 -9.26 11.34
C ASP A 69 -3.35 -7.88 11.90
N VAL A 70 -3.55 -6.84 11.09
CA VAL A 70 -3.17 -5.47 11.41
C VAL A 70 -4.44 -4.63 11.53
N LYS A 71 -4.66 -4.05 12.70
CA LYS A 71 -5.78 -3.16 13.02
C LYS A 71 -5.40 -1.72 12.67
N VAL A 72 -6.18 -1.04 11.84
CA VAL A 72 -5.98 0.37 11.49
C VAL A 72 -7.21 1.18 11.85
N HIS A 73 -7.07 2.17 12.73
CA HIS A 73 -8.20 2.97 13.19
C HIS A 73 -8.74 3.91 12.10
N LYS A 74 -10.04 3.88 11.83
CA LYS A 74 -10.69 4.52 10.67
C LYS A 74 -10.66 6.05 10.67
N ILE A 75 -10.37 6.68 11.81
CA ILE A 75 -10.33 8.15 11.96
C ILE A 75 -8.89 8.64 12.16
N THR A 76 -8.14 7.96 13.04
CA THR A 76 -6.79 8.43 13.43
C THR A 76 -5.67 7.82 12.58
N GLY A 77 -5.94 6.75 11.85
CA GLY A 77 -4.92 6.00 11.12
C GLY A 77 -3.95 5.24 12.02
N GLU A 78 -4.25 5.10 13.31
CA GLU A 78 -3.40 4.37 14.25
C GLU A 78 -3.35 2.89 13.88
N VAL A 79 -2.13 2.36 13.76
CA VAL A 79 -1.89 0.96 13.36
C VAL A 79 -1.46 0.15 14.58
N LYS A 80 -2.24 -0.87 14.92
CA LYS A 80 -1.92 -1.87 15.95
C LYS A 80 -1.77 -3.25 15.34
N LYS A 81 -0.82 -4.02 15.86
CA LYS A 81 -0.69 -5.44 15.54
C LYS A 81 -1.55 -6.24 16.52
N ASP A 82 -2.25 -7.23 15.99
CA ASP A 82 -2.91 -8.27 16.77
C ASP A 82 -2.06 -9.54 16.77
#